data_AF-A0A8H4BIK0-F1
#
_entry.id   AF-A0A8H4BIK0-F1
#
_cell.length_a   1.000
_cell.length_b   1.000
_cell.length_c   1.000
_cell.angle_alpha   90.00
_cell.angle_beta   90.00
_cell.angle_gamma   90.00
#
_symmetry.space_group_name_H-M   'P 1'
#
loop_
_entity.id
_entity.type
_entity.pdbx_description
1 polymer ?
#
loop_
_entity_poly.entity_id
_entity_poly.type
_entity_poly.pdbx_seq_one_letter_code
_entity_poly.pdbx_strand_id
1 'polypeptide(L)'
;MPNKLRDHLNSYNLATTAALRQKIFASEEFDPEHAQDMDWICFTIYASVREYESGSFKRLHSEEWYKAHVWHFLDTVFDSMNEIEVLRGEKASFSSGKRKNMDRSIGAIESFASKKIGSKCDTN
;
A
#
# COMPACT_ATOMS: atom_id res chain seq x y z
N MET A 1 -7.64 16.16 -12.90
CA MET A 1 -8.16 16.32 -11.53
C MET A 1 -9.02 17.56 -11.49
N PRO A 2 -10.28 17.49 -11.01
CA PRO A 2 -11.13 18.65 -10.77
C PRO A 2 -10.43 19.71 -9.89
N ASN A 3 -10.69 20.99 -10.15
CA ASN A 3 -10.04 22.09 -9.42
C ASN A 3 -10.30 21.99 -7.90
N LYS A 4 -11.52 21.67 -7.49
CA LYS A 4 -11.88 21.51 -6.08
C LYS A 4 -11.06 20.43 -5.36
N LEU A 5 -10.88 19.26 -5.98
CA LEU A 5 -10.07 18.18 -5.41
C LEU A 5 -8.60 18.56 -5.31
N ARG A 6 -8.09 19.26 -6.33
CA ARG A 6 -6.72 19.79 -6.30
C ARG A 6 -6.54 20.80 -5.18
N ASP A 7 -7.50 21.71 -5.01
CA ASP A 7 -7.46 22.74 -3.98
C ASP A 7 -7.54 22.12 -2.59
N HIS A 8 -8.42 21.13 -2.40
CA HIS A 8 -8.52 20.34 -1.17
C HIS A 8 -7.20 19.62 -0.86
N LEU A 9 -6.58 18.93 -1.81
CA LEU A 9 -5.28 18.29 -1.64
C LEU A 9 -4.18 19.31 -1.26
N ASN A 10 -4.10 20.43 -2.00
CA ASN A 10 -3.13 21.50 -1.74
C ASN A 10 -3.33 22.14 -0.37
N SER A 11 -4.54 22.10 0.17
CA SER A 11 -4.86 22.68 1.46
C SER A 11 -4.13 21.98 2.62
N TYR A 12 -3.63 20.77 2.40
CA TYR A 12 -2.76 20.04 3.33
C TYR A 12 -1.26 20.30 3.12
N ASN A 13 -0.86 21.25 2.26
CA ASN A 13 0.54 21.67 2.13
C ASN A 13 0.98 22.52 3.33
N LEU A 14 1.11 21.88 4.49
CA LEU A 14 1.41 22.49 5.78
C LEU A 14 2.79 22.04 6.28
N ALA A 15 3.47 22.93 7.01
CA ALA A 15 4.86 22.72 7.41
C ALA A 15 5.06 21.74 8.57
N THR A 16 4.02 21.44 9.36
CA THR A 16 4.15 20.61 10.57
C THR A 16 3.08 19.53 10.64
N THR A 17 3.42 18.40 11.27
CA THR A 17 2.45 17.31 11.49
C THR A 17 1.33 17.72 12.45
N ALA A 18 1.60 18.60 13.41
CA ALA A 18 0.58 19.16 14.29
C ALA A 18 -0.48 19.97 13.51
N ALA A 19 -0.06 20.79 12.56
CA ALA A 19 -0.98 21.55 11.70
C ALA A 19 -1.78 20.61 10.78
N LEU A 20 -1.14 19.57 10.23
CA LEU A 20 -1.82 18.52 9.48
C LEU A 20 -2.88 17.80 10.32
N ARG A 21 -2.56 17.40 11.56
CA ARG A 21 -3.49 16.76 12.49
C ARG A 21 -4.70 17.64 12.77
N GLN A 22 -4.48 18.92 13.09
CA GLN A 22 -5.56 19.87 13.33
C GLN A 22 -6.48 19.99 12.13
N LYS A 23 -5.90 20.01 10.92
CA LYS A 23 -6.66 20.09 9.69
C LYS A 23 -7.44 18.82 9.37
N ILE A 24 -6.84 17.64 9.55
CA ILE A 24 -7.49 16.33 9.35
C ILE A 24 -8.73 16.19 10.24
N PHE A 25 -8.64 16.65 11.49
CA PHE A 25 -9.74 16.56 12.45
C PHE A 25 -10.64 17.80 12.45
N ALA A 26 -10.38 18.78 11.59
CA ALA A 26 -11.28 19.91 11.43
C ALA A 26 -12.57 19.42 10.76
N SER A 27 -13.71 19.88 11.26
CA SER A 27 -14.99 19.63 10.61
C SER A 27 -15.06 20.47 9.34
N GLU A 28 -14.90 19.84 8.18
CA GLU A 28 -15.07 20.45 6.87
C GLU A 28 -16.23 19.75 6.13
N GLU A 29 -17.08 20.53 5.48
CA GLU A 29 -18.15 19.96 4.65
C GLU A 29 -17.55 19.49 3.33
N PHE A 30 -17.69 18.19 3.05
CA PHE A 30 -17.27 17.63 1.77
C PHE A 30 -18.28 17.93 0.67
N ASP A 31 -17.76 18.19 -0.52
CA ASP A 31 -18.57 18.33 -1.72
C ASP A 31 -19.24 16.99 -2.04
N PRO A 32 -20.58 16.88 -2.10
CA PRO A 32 -21.25 15.60 -2.30
C PRO A 32 -20.83 14.85 -3.57
N GLU A 33 -20.45 15.59 -4.63
CA GLU A 33 -19.99 15.02 -5.90
C GLU A 33 -18.62 14.33 -5.78
N HIS A 34 -17.78 14.77 -4.85
CA HIS A 34 -16.39 14.33 -4.69
C HIS A 34 -16.08 13.84 -3.28
N ALA A 35 -17.11 13.52 -2.48
CA ALA A 35 -16.96 13.20 -1.06
C ALA A 35 -16.05 11.99 -0.83
N GLN A 36 -16.14 10.97 -1.68
CA GLN A 36 -15.30 9.78 -1.59
C GLN A 36 -13.82 10.10 -1.87
N ASP A 37 -13.54 10.92 -2.89
CA ASP A 37 -12.17 11.32 -3.23
C ASP A 37 -11.58 12.25 -2.16
N MET A 38 -12.38 13.15 -1.58
CA MET A 38 -11.98 14.02 -0.46
C MET A 38 -11.67 13.20 0.80
N ASP A 39 -12.51 12.23 1.14
CA ASP A 39 -12.28 11.31 2.26
C ASP A 39 -10.99 10.49 2.04
N TRP A 40 -10.79 9.97 0.82
CA TRP A 40 -9.58 9.24 0.47
C TRP A 40 -8.30 10.09 0.61
N ILE A 41 -8.34 11.37 0.20
CA ILE A 41 -7.23 12.32 0.42
C ILE A 41 -6.95 12.47 1.91
N CYS A 42 -7.99 12.73 2.72
CA CYS A 42 -7.87 12.92 4.16
C CYS A 42 -7.26 11.69 4.85
N PHE A 43 -7.77 10.49 4.51
CA PHE A 43 -7.28 9.23 5.03
C PHE A 43 -5.80 8.97 4.65
N THR A 44 -5.43 9.22 3.40
CA THR A 44 -4.06 9.01 2.91
C THR A 44 -3.05 9.91 3.65
N ILE A 45 -3.43 11.17 3.88
CA ILE A 45 -2.59 12.13 4.61
C ILE A 45 -2.52 11.74 6.09
N TYR A 46 -3.64 11.34 6.69
CA TYR A 46 -3.67 10.81 8.06
C TYR A 46 -2.74 9.61 8.24
N ALA A 47 -2.82 8.63 7.35
CA ALA A 47 -1.98 7.43 7.40
C ALA A 47 -0.49 7.82 7.30
N SER A 48 -0.15 8.72 6.35
CA SER A 48 1.22 9.21 6.16
C SER A 48 1.77 9.93 7.39
N VAL A 49 0.97 10.83 7.98
CA VAL A 49 1.34 11.56 9.21
C VAL A 49 1.56 10.58 10.37
N ARG A 50 0.68 9.58 10.52
CA ARG A 50 0.80 8.56 11.56
C ARG A 50 2.11 7.76 11.44
N GLU A 51 2.48 7.32 10.24
CA GLU A 51 3.73 6.59 10.01
C GLU A 51 4.99 7.45 10.19
N TYR A 52 4.90 8.74 9.89
CA TYR A 52 5.97 9.69 10.15
C TYR A 52 6.18 9.91 11.66
N GLU A 53 5.09 10.17 12.39
CA GLU A 53 5.11 10.42 13.84
C GLU A 53 5.54 9.18 14.66
N SER A 54 5.14 7.98 14.24
CA SER A 54 5.61 6.74 14.85
C SER A 54 7.09 6.47 14.60
N GLY A 55 7.71 7.19 13.66
CA GLY A 55 9.07 6.92 13.19
C GLY A 55 9.18 5.54 12.54
N SER A 56 8.09 5.00 11.98
CA SER A 56 8.08 3.66 11.36
C SER A 56 9.20 3.50 10.34
N PHE A 57 9.49 4.53 9.55
CA PHE A 57 10.53 4.50 8.52
C PHE A 57 11.98 4.55 9.03
N LYS A 58 12.20 4.72 10.34
CA LYS A 58 13.55 4.71 10.94
C LYS A 58 14.15 3.31 11.02
N ARG A 59 13.33 2.27 10.88
CA ARG A 59 13.76 0.87 10.85
C ARG A 59 13.48 0.25 9.49
N LEU A 60 14.25 -0.78 9.16
CA LEU A 60 14.00 -1.60 7.98
C LEU A 60 12.80 -2.50 8.25
N HIS A 61 11.95 -2.67 7.23
CA HIS A 61 10.81 -3.57 7.27
C HIS A 61 10.83 -4.56 6.10
N SER A 62 9.99 -5.58 6.18
CA SER A 62 9.75 -6.48 5.06
C SER A 62 9.06 -5.74 3.90
N GLU A 63 9.20 -6.27 2.69
CA GLU A 63 8.50 -5.76 1.50
C GLU A 63 6.97 -5.73 1.71
N GLU A 64 6.42 -6.71 2.43
CA GLU A 64 5.00 -6.80 2.75
C GLU A 64 4.54 -5.62 3.62
N TRP A 65 5.39 -5.15 4.53
CA TRP A 65 5.09 -3.97 5.34
C TRP A 65 5.00 -2.71 4.47
N TYR A 66 5.98 -2.48 3.58
CA TYR A 66 5.92 -1.34 2.65
C TYR A 66 4.71 -1.43 1.71
N LYS A 67 4.34 -2.64 1.28
CA LYS A 67 3.12 -2.84 0.48
C LYS A 67 1.85 -2.45 1.23
N ALA A 68 1.78 -2.75 2.53
CA ALA A 68 0.61 -2.47 3.35
C ALA A 68 0.55 -1.02 3.85
N HIS A 69 1.69 -0.36 4.08
CA HIS A 69 1.74 0.98 4.69
C HIS A 69 2.05 2.10 3.69
N VAL A 70 2.82 1.82 2.64
CA VAL A 70 3.18 2.80 1.60
C VAL A 70 2.36 2.57 0.33
N TRP A 71 2.25 1.34 -0.17
CA TRP A 71 1.51 1.14 -1.42
C TRP A 71 0.00 1.19 -1.29
N HIS A 72 -0.52 1.04 -0.07
CA HIS A 72 -1.95 0.95 0.16
C HIS A 72 -2.75 2.13 -0.38
N PHE A 73 -2.23 3.37 -0.33
CA PHE A 73 -2.96 4.50 -0.89
C PHE A 73 -3.10 4.43 -2.42
N LEU A 74 -2.10 3.89 -3.14
CA LEU A 74 -2.26 3.69 -4.59
C LEU A 74 -3.26 2.59 -4.91
N ASP A 75 -3.34 1.57 -4.07
CA ASP A 75 -4.30 0.50 -4.30
C ASP A 75 -5.74 1.00 -4.14
N THR A 76 -5.98 1.94 -3.21
CA THR A 76 -7.31 2.44 -2.89
C THR A 76 -7.75 3.65 -3.71
N VAL A 77 -6.86 4.24 -4.53
CA VAL A 77 -7.22 5.41 -5.38
C VAL A 77 -8.28 5.06 -6.42
N PHE A 78 -8.43 3.77 -6.75
CA PHE A 78 -9.40 3.26 -7.71
C PHE A 78 -10.66 2.68 -7.04
N ASP A 79 -10.81 2.79 -5.72
CA ASP A 79 -11.97 2.24 -5.00
C ASP A 79 -13.31 2.88 -5.45
N SER A 80 -13.26 4.07 -6.07
CA SER A 80 -14.43 4.72 -6.68
C SER A 80 -14.81 4.15 -8.06
N MET A 81 -13.93 3.34 -8.67
CA MET A 81 -14.12 2.75 -9.99
C MET A 81 -14.52 1.28 -9.88
N ASN A 82 -15.82 0.99 -10.00
CA ASN A 82 -16.36 -0.38 -9.92
C ASN A 82 -15.80 -1.37 -10.97
N GLU A 83 -15.17 -0.88 -12.03
CA GLU A 83 -14.65 -1.68 -13.14
C GLU A 83 -13.19 -2.12 -12.94
N ILE A 84 -12.50 -1.57 -11.93
CA ILE A 84 -11.08 -1.79 -11.70
C ILE A 84 -10.90 -2.53 -10.37
N GLU A 85 -10.41 -3.76 -10.43
CA GLU A 85 -9.97 -4.50 -9.25
C GLU A 85 -8.44 -4.46 -9.16
N VAL A 86 -7.91 -3.84 -8.10
CA VAL A 86 -6.47 -3.80 -7.88
C VAL A 86 -6.02 -5.07 -7.17
N LEU A 87 -5.33 -5.94 -7.91
CA LEU A 87 -4.79 -7.19 -7.37
C LEU A 87 -3.37 -6.98 -6.81
N ARG A 88 -3.19 -7.24 -5.51
CA ARG A 88 -1.87 -7.24 -4.86
C ARG A 88 -1.23 -8.62 -4.84
N GLY A 89 0.00 -8.69 -5.34
CA GLY A 89 0.93 -9.76 -4.98
C GLY A 89 0.69 -11.12 -5.62
N GLU A 90 0.83 -11.23 -6.94
CA GLU A 90 1.23 -12.51 -7.50
C GLU A 90 2.65 -12.84 -6.98
N LYS A 91 2.74 -13.65 -5.92
CA LYS A 91 4.00 -14.22 -5.40
C LYS A 91 4.55 -15.25 -6.41
N ALA A 92 4.93 -14.77 -7.60
CA ALA A 92 5.06 -15.55 -8.82
C ALA A 92 3.72 -16.22 -9.21
N SER A 93 3.29 -16.06 -10.46
CA SER A 93 2.14 -16.82 -10.96
C SER A 93 2.29 -18.32 -10.64
N PHE A 94 1.19 -19.03 -10.37
CA PHE A 94 1.22 -20.49 -10.21
C PHE A 94 2.01 -21.16 -11.34
N SER A 95 1.89 -20.61 -12.55
CA SER A 95 2.63 -20.94 -13.76
C SER A 95 4.16 -20.84 -13.57
N SER A 96 4.65 -19.77 -12.94
CA SER A 96 6.06 -19.55 -12.64
C SER A 96 6.58 -20.47 -11.53
N GLY A 97 5.76 -20.75 -10.51
CA GLY A 97 6.07 -21.74 -9.47
C GLY A 97 6.14 -23.16 -10.02
N LYS A 98 5.17 -23.53 -10.86
CA LYS A 98 5.13 -24.83 -11.56
C LYS A 98 6.33 -25.00 -12.47
N ARG A 99 6.68 -23.99 -13.29
CA ARG A 99 7.89 -24.02 -14.13
C ARG A 99 9.18 -24.19 -13.33
N LYS A 100 9.35 -23.48 -12.21
CA LYS A 100 10.55 -23.58 -11.36
C LYS A 100 10.66 -24.91 -10.60
N ASN A 101 9.58 -25.68 -10.49
CA ASN A 101 9.52 -26.98 -9.83
C ASN A 101 9.44 -28.16 -10.81
N MET A 102 9.06 -27.93 -12.07
CA MET A 102 8.84 -28.97 -13.08
C MET A 102 10.13 -29.71 -13.47
N ASP A 103 11.26 -29.00 -13.51
CA ASP A 103 12.56 -29.56 -13.92
C ASP A 103 13.57 -29.63 -12.76
N ARG A 104 13.08 -29.68 -11.51
CA ARG A 104 13.94 -29.96 -10.34
C ARG A 104 14.21 -31.45 -10.21
N SER A 105 14.91 -32.00 -11.20
CA SER A 105 15.50 -33.34 -11.13
C SER A 105 16.90 -33.27 -11.75
N ILE A 106 17.90 -33.04 -10.91
CA ILE A 106 19.26 -33.49 -11.26
C ILE A 106 19.33 -34.96 -10.83
N GLY A 107 19.79 -35.79 -11.75
CA GLY A 107 19.56 -37.23 -11.81
C GLY A 107 19.65 -37.97 -10.48
N ALA A 108 18.65 -38.84 -10.29
CA ALA A 108 18.62 -40.02 -9.43
C ALA A 108 19.11 -39.81 -7.99
N ILE A 109 18.18 -39.73 -7.04
CA ILE A 109 18.00 -40.76 -5.98
C ILE A 109 16.90 -40.31 -4.98
N GLU A 110 16.55 -39.02 -4.84
CA GLU A 110 15.46 -38.59 -3.94
C GLU A 110 14.58 -37.45 -4.51
N SER A 111 13.27 -37.57 -4.32
CA SER A 111 12.32 -36.48 -4.60
C SER A 111 12.40 -35.42 -3.48
N PHE A 112 12.87 -34.23 -3.82
CA PHE A 112 12.89 -33.12 -2.85
C PHE A 112 11.50 -32.51 -2.68
N ALA A 113 11.20 -32.11 -1.44
CA ALA A 113 10.03 -31.29 -1.16
C ALA A 113 10.06 -30.00 -1.99
N SER A 114 8.89 -29.60 -2.52
CA SER A 114 8.73 -28.38 -3.31
C SER A 114 9.36 -27.17 -2.61
N LYS A 115 10.05 -26.29 -3.36
CA LYS A 115 10.56 -25.04 -2.77
C LYS A 115 9.37 -24.26 -2.25
N LYS A 116 9.30 -24.09 -0.93
CA LYS A 116 8.38 -23.11 -0.33
C LYS A 116 8.82 -21.74 -0.83
N ILE A 117 7.94 -21.06 -1.56
CA ILE A 117 8.16 -19.71 -2.05
C ILE A 117 7.50 -18.78 -1.03
N GLY A 118 8.34 -18.00 -0.36
CA GLY A 118 8.00 -17.11 0.74
C GLY A 118 9.29 -16.58 1.35
N SER A 119 9.25 -15.39 1.93
CA SER A 119 10.43 -14.75 2.53
C SER A 119 10.80 -15.44 3.85
N LYS A 120 12.07 -15.77 4.01
CA LYS A 120 12.71 -15.96 5.31
C LYS A 120 13.03 -14.57 5.84
N CYS A 121 12.29 -14.07 6.82
CA CYS A 121 12.78 -12.97 7.64
C CYS A 121 13.82 -13.57 8.59
N ASP A 122 15.07 -13.71 8.13
CA ASP A 122 16.21 -14.05 8.99
C ASP A 122 16.85 -12.76 9.53
N THR A 123 16.96 -12.70 10.87
CA THR A 123 17.77 -11.83 11.78
C THR A 123 17.37 -10.35 11.90
N ASN A 124 17.16 -9.76 13.10
CA ASN A 124 17.66 -10.03 14.46
C ASN A 124 16.57 -10.30 15.51
#